data_AF-A0A358M2U1-F1
#
_entry.id   AF-A0A358M2U1-F1
#
_cell.length_a   1.000
_cell.length_b   1.000
_cell.length_c   1.000
_cell.angle_alpha   90.00
_cell.angle_beta   90.00
_cell.angle_gamma   90.00
#
_symmetry.space_group_name_H-M   'P 1'
#
loop_
_entity.id
_entity.type
_entity.pdbx_description
1 polymer ?
#
loop_
_entity_poly.entity_id
_entity_poly.type
_entity_poly.pdbx_seq_one_letter_code
_entity_poly.pdbx_strand_id
1 'polypeptide(L)'
;MTRRRLLPAILLAGILASVLLLAGCKSTEKGVSTWSANGGDPSFEKQEEVSADKLMQFGVYPQSKADSKIQSDIKSKVTIDEETGLWNECDDETMYARYDLETGYFIYAAKVDGVRQEEQYYMQCGEDLFLVEPLQWIVLETVGSDSIIISNKVIDGGRKYSDLYGECTWETSSIRDWLNGTGDYDARTGSAYNTQLNFINRAFTSDEISRIQTVSLTAADNETYGTDGGASTTDKIYLLSAAEFEEYFKAEDSEINAMAYATDYAVARGVSVGEDSEANWWLRDPGAKTYMLGVNRAGTVTEGGYSVHDTTEGIRPVLRVPTSLLQRVEVSAE
;
A
#
# COMPACT_ATOMS: atom_id res chain seq x y z
N MET A 1 79.33 -2.59 -0.81
CA MET A 1 78.99 -3.74 0.05
C MET A 1 77.50 -4.02 -0.15
N THR A 2 77.05 -4.66 -1.24
CA THR A 2 77.00 -6.13 -1.52
C THR A 2 76.39 -6.89 -0.32
N ARG A 3 75.22 -7.55 -0.40
CA ARG A 3 74.75 -8.67 -1.25
C ARG A 3 73.20 -8.73 -1.17
N ARG A 4 72.37 -8.82 -2.22
CA ARG A 4 72.03 -9.91 -3.17
C ARG A 4 71.91 -11.33 -2.59
N ARG A 5 70.69 -11.91 -2.61
CA ARG A 5 70.29 -13.31 -2.96
C ARG A 5 68.78 -13.28 -3.29
N LEU A 6 68.33 -13.28 -4.55
CA LEU A 6 68.11 -14.37 -5.53
C LEU A 6 67.09 -15.45 -5.12
N LEU A 7 66.06 -15.56 -5.99
CA LEU A 7 64.91 -16.48 -6.07
C LEU A 7 65.29 -17.97 -6.17
N PRO A 8 64.27 -18.85 -6.17
CA PRO A 8 64.00 -19.55 -7.42
C PRO A 8 62.53 -19.53 -7.86
N ALA A 9 62.37 -19.60 -9.18
CA ALA A 9 61.13 -19.73 -9.93
C ALA A 9 60.58 -21.18 -9.87
N ILE A 10 59.26 -21.33 -10.01
CA ILE A 10 58.65 -22.57 -10.49
C ILE A 10 57.64 -22.21 -11.60
N LEU A 11 57.82 -22.88 -12.73
CA LEU A 11 57.07 -22.83 -13.98
C LEU A 11 55.82 -23.73 -13.94
N LEU A 12 54.77 -23.28 -14.66
CA LEU A 12 53.80 -24.00 -15.51
C LEU A 12 53.21 -25.37 -15.10
N ALA A 13 51.86 -25.42 -15.03
CA ALA A 13 50.96 -26.39 -15.70
C ALA A 13 49.52 -25.98 -15.34
N GLY A 14 48.63 -25.62 -16.27
CA GLY A 14 47.94 -26.53 -17.19
C GLY A 14 46.43 -26.40 -16.94
N ILE A 15 45.75 -25.55 -17.72
CA ILE A 15 44.28 -25.42 -17.70
C ILE A 15 43.72 -26.65 -18.41
N LEU A 16 43.18 -27.60 -17.64
CA LEU A 16 42.41 -28.72 -18.18
C LEU A 16 40.94 -28.30 -18.28
N ALA A 17 40.51 -28.07 -19.51
CA ALA A 17 39.10 -28.01 -19.88
C ALA A 17 38.48 -29.39 -19.61
N SER A 18 37.54 -29.45 -18.67
CA SER A 18 36.73 -30.64 -18.42
C SER A 18 35.38 -30.44 -19.10
N VAL A 19 35.27 -31.04 -20.28
CA VAL A 19 34.00 -31.31 -20.98
C VAL A 19 33.17 -32.23 -20.08
N LEU A 20 32.04 -31.74 -19.58
CA LEU A 20 31.00 -32.58 -19.00
C LEU A 20 29.89 -32.75 -20.04
N LEU A 21 29.76 -34.00 -20.49
CA LEU A 21 28.77 -34.49 -21.42
C LEU A 21 27.35 -34.24 -20.91
N LEU A 22 26.55 -33.68 -21.82
CA LEU A 22 25.09 -33.60 -21.78
C LEU A 22 24.48 -35.00 -21.59
N ALA A 23 23.85 -35.23 -20.44
CA ALA A 23 22.83 -36.25 -20.28
C ALA A 23 21.48 -35.52 -20.14
N GLY A 24 20.58 -35.79 -21.08
CA GLY A 24 19.36 -35.04 -21.31
C GLY A 24 18.39 -35.05 -20.13
N CYS A 25 18.04 -33.86 -19.66
CA CYS A 25 16.71 -33.58 -19.16
C CYS A 25 16.00 -32.72 -20.20
N LYS A 26 14.86 -33.20 -20.70
CA LYS A 26 13.97 -32.45 -21.58
C LYS A 26 13.56 -31.18 -20.84
N SER A 27 14.09 -30.04 -21.24
CA SER A 27 13.53 -28.75 -20.91
C SER A 27 12.19 -28.64 -21.63
N THR A 28 11.08 -28.75 -20.90
CA THR A 28 9.85 -28.10 -21.33
C THR A 28 10.13 -26.61 -21.32
N GLU A 29 10.14 -26.00 -22.51
CA GLU A 29 10.14 -24.55 -22.67
C GLU A 29 8.87 -24.00 -21.98
N LYS A 30 8.99 -23.64 -20.69
CA LYS A 30 8.07 -22.66 -20.10
C LYS A 30 8.52 -21.32 -20.67
N GLY A 31 7.70 -20.77 -21.55
CA GLY A 31 7.91 -19.45 -22.14
C GLY A 31 8.22 -18.46 -21.02
N VAL A 32 9.43 -17.91 -21.04
CA VAL A 32 9.78 -16.75 -20.24
C VAL A 32 9.01 -15.59 -20.87
N SER A 33 7.85 -15.26 -20.32
CA SER A 33 7.17 -14.01 -20.66
C SER A 33 8.00 -12.87 -20.09
N THR A 34 8.78 -12.22 -20.94
CA THR A 34 9.38 -10.93 -20.64
C THR A 34 8.25 -9.91 -20.51
N TRP A 35 7.83 -9.61 -19.29
CA TRP A 35 6.86 -8.55 -19.04
C TRP A 35 7.53 -7.20 -19.29
N SER A 36 7.08 -6.54 -20.36
CA SER A 36 7.35 -5.14 -20.65
C SER A 36 6.50 -4.29 -19.71
N ALA A 37 7.12 -3.36 -18.99
CA ALA A 37 6.46 -2.47 -18.02
C ALA A 37 5.37 -1.55 -18.63
N ASN A 38 5.20 -1.52 -19.95
CA ASN A 38 4.24 -0.63 -20.63
C ASN A 38 3.33 -1.36 -21.65
N GLY A 39 3.14 -2.67 -21.51
CA GLY A 39 2.16 -3.42 -22.32
C GLY A 39 0.96 -3.83 -21.49
N GLY A 40 -0.20 -3.23 -21.73
CA GLY A 40 -1.48 -3.87 -21.38
C GLY A 40 -1.55 -5.19 -22.16
N ASP A 41 -1.83 -6.29 -21.47
CA ASP A 41 -2.08 -7.56 -22.14
C ASP A 41 -3.42 -7.42 -22.88
N PRO A 42 -3.48 -7.55 -24.22
CA PRO A 42 -4.73 -7.37 -24.97
C PRO A 42 -5.79 -8.44 -24.69
N SER A 43 -5.49 -9.45 -23.87
CA SER A 43 -6.46 -10.43 -23.37
C SER A 43 -7.22 -9.99 -22.10
N PHE A 44 -6.95 -8.79 -21.60
CA PHE A 44 -7.50 -8.29 -20.35
C PHE A 44 -8.87 -7.63 -20.56
N GLU A 45 -9.93 -8.29 -20.09
CA GLU A 45 -11.25 -7.68 -20.01
C GLU A 45 -11.41 -6.98 -18.65
N LYS A 46 -11.62 -5.66 -18.69
CA LYS A 46 -11.99 -4.87 -17.53
C LYS A 46 -13.25 -5.46 -16.90
N GLN A 47 -13.17 -5.80 -15.63
CA GLN A 47 -14.32 -6.27 -14.87
C GLN A 47 -15.02 -5.09 -14.20
N GLU A 48 -16.32 -5.22 -13.94
CA GLU A 48 -17.11 -4.15 -13.32
C GLU A 48 -16.65 -3.89 -11.88
N GLU A 49 -16.60 -2.61 -11.51
CA GLU A 49 -16.39 -2.19 -10.13
C GLU A 49 -17.61 -2.59 -9.26
N VAL A 50 -17.37 -2.77 -7.96
CA VAL A 50 -18.45 -3.02 -7.01
C VAL A 50 -19.42 -1.85 -7.02
N SER A 51 -20.70 -2.13 -7.22
CA SER A 51 -21.73 -1.11 -7.28
C SER A 51 -21.81 -0.32 -5.96
N ALA A 52 -22.02 1.00 -6.07
CA ALA A 52 -21.96 1.91 -4.92
C ALA A 52 -22.95 1.53 -3.79
N ASP A 53 -24.11 0.97 -4.12
CA ASP A 53 -25.13 0.52 -3.16
C ASP A 53 -24.68 -0.66 -2.28
N LYS A 54 -23.62 -1.38 -2.69
CA LYS A 54 -22.99 -2.47 -1.92
C LYS A 54 -21.80 -2.00 -1.06
N LEU A 55 -21.39 -0.74 -1.18
CA LEU A 55 -20.25 -0.19 -0.46
C LEU A 55 -20.65 0.44 0.87
N MET A 56 -19.75 0.32 1.84
CA MET A 56 -19.87 0.95 3.16
C MET A 56 -18.83 2.04 3.35
N GLN A 57 -19.10 3.02 4.21
CA GLN A 57 -18.17 4.09 4.59
C GLN A 57 -17.75 3.97 6.05
N PHE A 58 -16.46 4.19 6.31
CA PHE A 58 -15.86 4.23 7.63
C PHE A 58 -14.46 4.85 7.57
N GLY A 59 -14.19 5.91 8.35
CA GLY A 59 -12.95 6.67 8.25
C GLY A 59 -12.82 7.48 6.95
N VAL A 60 -11.68 8.17 6.82
CA VAL A 60 -11.35 9.06 5.69
C VAL A 60 -9.90 8.86 5.25
N TYR A 61 -9.56 9.12 3.99
CA TYR A 61 -8.17 9.12 3.55
C TYR A 61 -8.01 9.95 2.27
N PRO A 62 -6.79 10.43 1.94
CA PRO A 62 -6.50 11.02 0.65
C PRO A 62 -6.79 10.07 -0.51
N GLN A 63 -7.61 10.48 -1.48
CA GLN A 63 -7.96 9.62 -2.62
C GLN A 63 -7.93 10.38 -3.95
N SER A 64 -8.86 11.31 -4.20
CA SER A 64 -8.93 12.03 -5.48
C SER A 64 -7.94 13.20 -5.55
N LYS A 65 -7.42 13.48 -6.75
CA LYS A 65 -6.60 14.67 -6.98
C LYS A 65 -7.45 15.93 -6.89
N ALA A 66 -6.97 16.93 -6.15
CA ALA A 66 -7.67 18.19 -5.97
C ALA A 66 -7.81 18.98 -7.29
N ASP A 67 -8.92 19.69 -7.42
CA ASP A 67 -9.19 20.59 -8.55
C ASP A 67 -8.06 21.62 -8.74
N SER A 68 -7.80 21.96 -10.00
CA SER A 68 -6.72 22.87 -10.39
C SER A 68 -6.78 24.22 -9.67
N LYS A 69 -7.99 24.75 -9.42
CA LYS A 69 -8.19 25.97 -8.66
C LYS A 69 -7.73 25.81 -7.21
N ILE A 70 -8.19 24.78 -6.51
CA ILE A 70 -7.84 24.51 -5.12
C ILE A 70 -6.33 24.29 -4.98
N GLN A 71 -5.73 23.56 -5.92
CA GLN A 71 -4.28 23.37 -5.95
C GLN A 71 -3.52 24.70 -6.06
N SER A 72 -3.95 25.59 -6.96
CA SER A 72 -3.34 26.90 -7.14
C SER A 72 -3.55 27.79 -5.91
N ASP A 73 -4.76 27.81 -5.36
CA ASP A 73 -5.12 28.62 -4.20
C ASP A 73 -4.26 28.25 -2.98
N ILE A 74 -4.23 26.96 -2.62
CA ILE A 74 -3.48 26.49 -1.45
C ILE A 74 -1.98 26.74 -1.64
N LYS A 75 -1.38 26.30 -2.76
CA LYS A 75 0.07 26.39 -2.97
C LYS A 75 0.60 27.81 -3.09
N SER A 76 -0.23 28.77 -3.52
CA SER A 76 0.18 30.16 -3.66
C SER A 76 -0.02 31.01 -2.40
N LYS A 77 -0.84 30.55 -1.45
CA LYS A 77 -1.24 31.33 -0.27
C LYS A 77 -0.83 30.73 1.06
N VAL A 78 -0.75 29.42 1.14
CA VAL A 78 -0.28 28.68 2.30
C VAL A 78 1.16 28.26 2.00
N THR A 79 2.09 29.14 2.35
CA THR A 79 3.53 28.93 2.16
C THR A 79 4.24 28.96 3.51
N ILE A 80 5.55 28.73 3.51
CA ILE A 80 6.39 28.98 4.68
C ILE A 80 6.92 30.41 4.57
N ASP A 81 6.72 31.20 5.62
CA ASP A 81 7.34 32.51 5.77
C ASP A 81 8.86 32.33 5.96
N GLU A 82 9.65 32.93 5.06
CA GLU A 82 11.11 32.70 5.01
C GLU A 82 11.85 33.27 6.24
N GLU A 83 11.29 34.27 6.92
CA GLU A 83 11.93 34.90 8.08
C GLU A 83 11.69 34.09 9.36
N THR A 84 10.47 33.58 9.53
CA THR A 84 10.02 32.90 10.75
C THR A 84 10.08 31.38 10.64
N GLY A 85 10.08 30.83 9.42
CA GLY A 85 9.98 29.39 9.17
C GLY A 85 8.61 28.79 9.50
N LEU A 86 7.58 29.62 9.69
CA LEU A 86 6.23 29.19 10.03
C LEU A 86 5.33 29.21 8.79
N TRP A 87 4.32 28.36 8.79
CA TRP A 87 3.30 28.40 7.75
C TRP A 87 2.40 29.61 7.92
N ASN A 88 2.19 30.36 6.84
CA ASN A 88 1.19 31.42 6.81
C ASN A 88 -0.22 30.84 6.64
N GLU A 89 -1.18 31.51 7.28
CA GLU A 89 -2.61 31.27 7.12
C GLU A 89 -3.20 32.32 6.17
N CYS A 90 -4.12 31.90 5.31
CA CYS A 90 -4.87 32.76 4.42
C CYS A 90 -6.32 32.82 4.91
N ASP A 91 -6.83 34.03 5.15
CA ASP A 91 -8.23 34.28 5.45
C ASP A 91 -8.67 35.58 4.76
N ASP A 92 -9.05 35.50 3.49
CA ASP A 92 -9.44 36.65 2.66
C ASP A 92 -10.94 36.65 2.34
N GLU A 93 -11.42 37.49 1.42
CA GLU A 93 -12.84 37.58 1.06
C GLU A 93 -13.34 36.32 0.31
N THR A 94 -12.44 35.54 -0.27
CA THR A 94 -12.74 34.44 -1.19
C THR A 94 -12.50 33.06 -0.60
N MET A 95 -11.62 32.94 0.41
CA MET A 95 -11.31 31.65 1.01
C MET A 95 -10.64 31.77 2.38
N TYR A 96 -10.59 30.63 3.05
CA TYR A 96 -9.74 30.32 4.18
C TYR A 96 -8.83 29.15 3.80
N ALA A 97 -7.55 29.21 4.13
CA ALA A 97 -6.64 28.08 4.02
C ALA A 97 -5.49 28.13 5.03
N ARG A 98 -5.11 26.98 5.60
CA ARG A 98 -3.91 26.84 6.46
C ARG A 98 -3.28 25.46 6.33
N TYR A 99 -2.05 25.31 6.81
CA TYR A 99 -1.41 24.01 7.00
C TYR A 99 -1.46 23.61 8.47
N ASP A 100 -1.83 22.36 8.74
CA ASP A 100 -1.86 21.77 10.06
C ASP A 100 -0.61 20.91 10.28
N LEU A 101 0.27 21.37 11.18
CA LEU A 101 1.53 20.68 11.46
C LEU A 101 1.35 19.32 12.14
N GLU A 102 0.27 19.13 12.90
CA GLU A 102 0.04 17.90 13.66
C GLU A 102 -0.43 16.77 12.75
N THR A 103 -1.37 17.07 11.86
CA THR A 103 -1.94 16.08 10.93
C THR A 103 -1.17 16.00 9.61
N GLY A 104 -0.49 17.09 9.23
CA GLY A 104 0.15 17.24 7.93
C GLY A 104 -0.83 17.55 6.79
N TYR A 105 -2.03 18.02 7.12
CA TYR A 105 -3.05 18.39 6.14
C TYR A 105 -3.08 19.88 5.86
N PHE A 106 -3.36 20.22 4.60
CA PHE A 106 -3.86 21.53 4.23
C PHE A 106 -5.37 21.55 4.46
N ILE A 107 -5.85 22.59 5.12
CA ILE A 107 -7.27 22.81 5.38
C ILE A 107 -7.70 23.97 4.51
N TYR A 108 -8.81 23.81 3.81
CA TYR A 108 -9.32 24.80 2.86
C TYR A 108 -10.83 24.94 3.02
N ALA A 109 -11.34 26.17 2.95
CA ALA A 109 -12.76 26.44 2.83
C ALA A 109 -12.96 27.62 1.89
N ALA A 110 -13.82 27.46 0.88
CA ALA A 110 -14.24 28.59 0.06
C ALA A 110 -15.09 29.57 0.90
N LYS A 111 -15.14 30.83 0.48
CA LYS A 111 -16.09 31.81 1.00
C LYS A 111 -17.03 32.27 -0.11
N VAL A 112 -18.32 32.24 0.21
CA VAL A 112 -19.39 32.75 -0.66
C VAL A 112 -20.01 33.92 0.08
N ASP A 113 -19.99 35.11 -0.53
CA ASP A 113 -20.41 36.38 0.09
C ASP A 113 -19.75 36.64 1.45
N GLY A 114 -18.46 36.30 1.56
CA GLY A 114 -17.68 36.42 2.80
C GLY A 114 -17.99 35.36 3.87
N VAL A 115 -18.93 34.45 3.61
CA VAL A 115 -19.31 33.36 4.53
C VAL A 115 -18.51 32.11 4.22
N ARG A 116 -17.77 31.64 5.23
CA ARG A 116 -16.95 30.43 5.18
C ARG A 116 -17.82 29.18 5.02
N GLN A 117 -17.53 28.41 3.98
CA GLN A 117 -18.15 27.11 3.70
C GLN A 117 -17.47 26.00 4.52
N GLU A 118 -17.92 24.76 4.31
CA GLU A 118 -17.35 23.59 4.97
C GLU A 118 -15.84 23.43 4.69
N GLU A 119 -15.12 22.99 5.71
CA GLU A 119 -13.69 22.69 5.60
C GLU A 119 -13.47 21.40 4.83
N GLN A 120 -12.56 21.46 3.88
CA GLN A 120 -12.02 20.30 3.17
C GLN A 120 -10.54 20.15 3.53
N TYR A 121 -10.10 18.90 3.59
CA TYR A 121 -8.76 18.53 4.01
C TYR A 121 -8.02 17.95 2.81
N TYR A 122 -6.76 18.33 2.66
CA TYR A 122 -5.93 17.93 1.54
C TYR A 122 -4.57 17.46 2.01
N MET A 123 -4.08 16.38 1.43
CA MET A 123 -2.72 15.89 1.66
C MET A 123 -1.85 16.08 0.44
N GLN A 124 -0.63 16.59 0.66
CA GLN A 124 0.33 16.74 -0.41
C GLN A 124 1.04 15.41 -0.72
N CYS A 125 1.18 15.10 -2.00
CA CYS A 125 2.09 14.06 -2.50
C CYS A 125 2.83 14.56 -3.73
N GLY A 126 4.15 14.70 -3.60
CA GLY A 126 4.97 15.36 -4.60
C GLY A 126 4.47 16.80 -4.83
N GLU A 127 4.23 17.12 -6.09
CA GLU A 127 3.74 18.44 -6.50
C GLU A 127 2.22 18.58 -6.38
N ASP A 128 1.45 17.52 -6.09
CA ASP A 128 -0.01 17.55 -6.13
C ASP A 128 -0.64 17.49 -4.73
N LEU A 129 -1.89 17.96 -4.64
CA LEU A 129 -2.75 17.86 -3.46
C LEU A 129 -3.89 16.90 -3.72
N PHE A 130 -4.25 16.11 -2.72
CA PHE A 130 -5.26 15.07 -2.79
C PHE A 130 -6.31 15.28 -1.71
N LEU A 131 -7.58 15.24 -2.09
CA LEU A 131 -8.70 15.43 -1.18
C LEU A 131 -8.79 14.25 -0.22
N VAL A 132 -8.90 14.55 1.07
CA VAL A 132 -9.22 13.58 2.12
C VAL A 132 -10.73 13.37 2.11
N GLU A 133 -11.15 12.17 1.75
CA GLU A 133 -12.56 11.84 1.54
C GLU A 133 -12.91 10.49 2.19
N PRO A 134 -14.21 10.20 2.43
CA PRO A 134 -14.63 8.97 3.08
C PRO A 134 -14.06 7.71 2.41
N LEU A 135 -13.48 6.82 3.21
CA LEU A 135 -13.02 5.53 2.73
C LEU A 135 -14.23 4.64 2.44
N GLN A 136 -14.22 4.02 1.26
CA GLN A 136 -15.22 3.04 0.85
C GLN A 136 -14.70 1.62 1.06
N TRP A 137 -15.58 0.75 1.54
CA TRP A 137 -15.25 -0.60 1.97
C TRP A 137 -16.21 -1.62 1.39
N ILE A 138 -15.68 -2.80 1.08
CA ILE A 138 -16.43 -4.01 0.74
C ILE A 138 -16.55 -4.85 2.01
N VAL A 139 -17.76 -5.31 2.33
CA VAL A 139 -17.98 -6.28 3.40
C VAL A 139 -17.64 -7.68 2.88
N LEU A 140 -16.61 -8.29 3.45
CA LEU A 140 -16.17 -9.65 3.12
C LEU A 140 -17.01 -10.69 3.85
N GLU A 141 -17.23 -10.48 5.15
CA GLU A 141 -17.99 -11.39 6.01
C GLU A 141 -18.66 -10.61 7.13
N THR A 142 -19.78 -11.12 7.65
CA THR A 142 -20.38 -10.64 8.90
C THR A 142 -20.45 -11.78 9.91
N VAL A 143 -19.72 -11.63 11.02
CA VAL A 143 -19.62 -12.62 12.10
C VAL A 143 -20.31 -12.06 13.34
N GLY A 144 -21.56 -12.48 13.55
CA GLY A 144 -22.38 -11.96 14.65
C GLY A 144 -22.75 -10.49 14.43
N SER A 145 -22.26 -9.60 15.29
CA SER A 145 -22.49 -8.14 15.20
C SER A 145 -21.35 -7.36 14.56
N ASP A 146 -20.30 -8.05 14.12
CA ASP A 146 -19.12 -7.44 13.51
C ASP A 146 -19.05 -7.81 12.03
N SER A 147 -18.47 -6.92 11.24
CA SER A 147 -18.16 -7.16 9.84
C SER A 147 -16.64 -7.10 9.62
N ILE A 148 -16.14 -8.03 8.81
CA ILE A 148 -14.80 -7.98 8.22
C ILE A 148 -14.93 -7.22 6.91
N ILE A 149 -14.14 -6.16 6.76
CA ILE A 149 -14.20 -5.26 5.61
C ILE A 149 -12.82 -5.07 4.99
N ILE A 150 -12.76 -4.90 3.68
CA ILE A 150 -11.55 -4.53 2.93
C ILE A 150 -11.79 -3.24 2.15
N SER A 151 -10.77 -2.40 1.99
CA SER A 151 -10.90 -1.19 1.20
C SER A 151 -11.36 -1.52 -0.23
N ASN A 152 -12.33 -0.78 -0.76
CA ASN A 152 -12.82 -0.96 -2.12
C ASN A 152 -11.69 -0.80 -3.14
N LYS A 153 -10.91 0.27 -2.97
CA LYS A 153 -9.77 0.63 -3.82
C LYS A 153 -8.43 0.30 -3.16
N VAL A 154 -7.36 0.37 -3.95
CA VAL A 154 -5.99 0.51 -3.45
C VAL A 154 -5.81 1.96 -3.00
N ILE A 155 -5.60 2.17 -1.71
CA ILE A 155 -5.71 3.50 -1.07
C ILE A 155 -4.36 4.17 -0.78
N ASP A 156 -3.26 3.43 -0.83
CA ASP A 156 -1.90 3.95 -0.65
C ASP A 156 -0.88 3.03 -1.35
N GLY A 157 0.36 3.47 -1.46
CA GLY A 157 1.50 2.73 -1.98
C GLY A 157 2.81 3.50 -1.80
N GLY A 158 3.81 3.25 -2.66
CA GLY A 158 5.12 3.87 -2.52
C GLY A 158 5.87 3.44 -1.25
N ARG A 159 5.44 2.32 -0.66
CA ARG A 159 5.93 1.80 0.62
C ARG A 159 6.50 0.42 0.38
N LYS A 160 7.70 0.21 0.90
CA LYS A 160 8.28 -1.11 0.99
C LYS A 160 7.47 -1.92 1.99
N TYR A 161 7.38 -3.21 1.76
CA TYR A 161 6.86 -4.13 2.76
C TYR A 161 7.72 -4.09 4.04
N SER A 162 9.04 -4.04 3.86
CA SER A 162 10.02 -3.90 4.92
C SER A 162 11.11 -2.89 4.57
N ASP A 163 11.45 -2.06 5.56
CA ASP A 163 12.59 -1.16 5.46
C ASP A 163 13.92 -1.88 5.65
N LEU A 164 13.90 -3.07 6.28
CA LEU A 164 15.09 -3.90 6.49
C LEU A 164 15.35 -4.80 5.29
N TYR A 165 16.61 -4.84 4.87
CA TYR A 165 17.04 -5.75 3.82
C TYR A 165 17.01 -7.20 4.27
N GLY A 166 16.36 -8.06 3.47
CA GLY A 166 16.40 -9.50 3.65
C GLY A 166 15.02 -10.14 3.80
N GLU A 167 14.98 -11.22 4.58
CA GLU A 167 13.74 -11.93 4.89
C GLU A 167 12.85 -11.07 5.77
N CYS A 168 11.55 -11.16 5.53
CA CYS A 168 10.53 -10.39 6.22
C CYS A 168 9.31 -11.30 6.39
N THR A 169 8.67 -11.21 7.55
CA THR A 169 7.35 -11.78 7.83
C THR A 169 6.39 -10.65 8.14
N TRP A 170 5.08 -10.94 8.20
CA TRP A 170 4.09 -9.94 8.63
C TRP A 170 4.46 -9.30 9.98
N GLU A 171 4.86 -10.12 10.95
CA GLU A 171 5.27 -9.72 12.31
C GLU A 171 6.35 -8.64 12.27
N THR A 172 7.39 -8.81 11.45
CA THR A 172 8.57 -7.95 11.40
C THR A 172 8.46 -6.82 10.37
N SER A 173 7.30 -6.65 9.74
CA SER A 173 7.16 -5.76 8.59
C SER A 173 6.93 -4.29 8.96
N SER A 174 7.60 -3.39 8.24
CA SER A 174 7.37 -1.95 8.36
C SER A 174 5.95 -1.54 7.95
N ILE A 175 5.34 -2.25 7.00
CA ILE A 175 3.97 -1.98 6.57
C ILE A 175 2.96 -2.26 7.69
N ARG A 176 3.14 -3.33 8.47
CA ARG A 176 2.32 -3.62 9.66
C ARG A 176 2.42 -2.51 10.70
N ASP A 177 3.66 -2.06 10.96
CA ASP A 177 3.93 -0.97 11.90
C ASP A 177 3.27 0.33 11.45
N TRP A 178 3.40 0.69 10.17
CA TRP A 178 2.72 1.86 9.62
C TRP A 178 1.19 1.73 9.64
N LEU A 179 0.64 0.55 9.36
CA LEU A 179 -0.81 0.33 9.36
C LEU A 179 -1.40 0.51 10.77
N ASN A 180 -0.74 -0.03 11.78
CA ASN A 180 -1.24 -0.05 13.16
C ASN A 180 -0.68 1.08 14.03
N GLY A 181 0.20 1.92 13.48
CA GLY A 181 0.87 2.95 14.27
C GLY A 181 1.78 2.40 15.35
N THR A 182 2.36 1.22 15.12
CA THR A 182 3.36 0.62 15.99
C THR A 182 4.76 0.90 15.44
N GLY A 183 5.82 0.44 16.10
CA GLY A 183 7.20 0.64 15.63
C GLY A 183 7.79 2.00 16.05
N ASP A 184 8.53 1.97 17.15
CA ASP A 184 9.35 3.10 17.58
C ASP A 184 10.53 3.32 16.61
N TYR A 185 11.31 4.38 16.83
CA TYR A 185 12.45 4.70 15.98
C TYR A 185 13.46 3.55 15.88
N ASP A 186 13.72 3.09 14.65
CA ASP A 186 14.75 2.11 14.34
C ASP A 186 15.97 2.78 13.71
N ALA A 187 17.09 2.80 14.45
CA ALA A 187 18.34 3.41 13.99
C ALA A 187 18.96 2.73 12.76
N ARG A 188 18.56 1.49 12.42
CA ARG A 188 19.08 0.75 11.26
C ARG A 188 18.44 1.23 9.95
N THR A 189 17.18 1.64 10.02
CA THR A 189 16.38 2.06 8.86
C THR A 189 16.17 3.58 8.84
N GLY A 190 16.25 4.23 10.00
CA GLY A 190 15.88 5.63 10.20
C GLY A 190 14.37 5.86 10.29
N SER A 191 13.57 4.79 10.27
CA SER A 191 12.10 4.86 10.28
C SER A 191 11.53 4.93 11.69
N ALA A 192 10.38 5.59 11.83
CA ALA A 192 9.51 5.53 13.00
C ALA A 192 8.05 5.59 12.55
N TYR A 193 7.20 4.73 13.10
CA TYR A 193 5.81 4.57 12.67
C TYR A 193 4.80 4.80 13.81
N ASN A 194 5.24 4.74 15.07
CA ASN A 194 4.51 5.21 16.24
C ASN A 194 4.44 6.76 16.30
N THR A 195 3.70 7.35 15.37
CA THR A 195 3.56 8.81 15.15
C THR A 195 2.10 9.17 14.86
N GLN A 196 1.77 10.45 14.66
CA GLN A 196 0.44 10.83 14.15
C GLN A 196 0.27 10.64 12.63
N LEU A 197 1.35 10.32 11.91
CA LEU A 197 1.36 10.26 10.44
C LEU A 197 1.24 8.83 9.88
N ASN A 198 0.93 7.87 10.75
CA ASN A 198 0.66 6.49 10.37
C ASN A 198 -0.76 6.34 9.80
N PHE A 199 -1.11 5.15 9.28
CA PHE A 199 -2.41 4.94 8.66
C PHE A 199 -3.55 5.06 9.64
N ILE A 200 -3.53 4.31 10.76
CA ILE A 200 -4.65 4.26 11.71
C ILE A 200 -5.02 5.63 12.28
N ASN A 201 -4.04 6.47 12.60
CA ASN A 201 -4.27 7.80 13.17
C ASN A 201 -4.71 8.83 12.13
N ARG A 202 -4.32 8.64 10.86
CA ARG A 202 -4.79 9.49 9.75
C ARG A 202 -6.17 9.11 9.27
N ALA A 203 -6.48 7.82 9.27
CA ALA A 203 -7.69 7.32 8.66
C ALA A 203 -8.91 7.34 9.58
N PHE A 204 -8.69 7.30 10.90
CA PHE A 204 -9.76 7.13 11.88
C PHE A 204 -9.59 8.09 13.06
N THR A 205 -10.72 8.57 13.55
CA THR A 205 -10.81 9.32 14.80
C THR A 205 -10.52 8.42 16.00
N SER A 206 -10.17 9.00 17.16
CA SER A 206 -9.93 8.22 18.38
C SER A 206 -11.14 7.36 18.79
N ASP A 207 -12.35 7.87 18.59
CA ASP A 207 -13.59 7.12 18.85
C ASP A 207 -13.73 5.93 17.89
N GLU A 208 -13.49 6.12 16.60
CA GLU A 208 -13.49 5.03 15.61
C GLU A 208 -12.42 3.98 15.92
N ILE A 209 -11.18 4.40 16.19
CA ILE A 209 -10.06 3.52 16.56
C ILE A 209 -10.42 2.64 17.77
N SER A 210 -11.11 3.21 18.76
CA SER A 210 -11.53 2.48 19.96
C SER A 210 -12.51 1.33 19.65
N ARG A 211 -13.18 1.39 18.50
CA ARG A 211 -14.19 0.42 18.07
C ARG A 211 -13.68 -0.59 17.05
N ILE A 212 -12.54 -0.33 16.41
CA ILE A 212 -11.86 -1.32 15.56
C ILE A 212 -11.39 -2.48 16.43
N GLN A 213 -11.83 -3.68 16.10
CA GLN A 213 -11.49 -4.89 16.86
C GLN A 213 -10.02 -5.26 16.65
N THR A 214 -9.38 -5.68 17.73
CA THR A 214 -8.05 -6.30 17.65
C THR A 214 -8.25 -7.80 17.41
N VAL A 215 -7.64 -8.33 16.36
CA VAL A 215 -7.78 -9.72 15.93
C VAL A 215 -6.44 -10.45 16.03
N SER A 216 -6.48 -11.75 16.35
CA SER A 216 -5.29 -12.60 16.30
C SER A 216 -5.09 -13.08 14.87
N LEU A 217 -3.89 -12.90 14.34
CA LEU A 217 -3.54 -13.24 12.97
C LEU A 217 -2.39 -14.25 12.94
N THR A 218 -2.42 -15.09 11.91
CA THR A 218 -1.38 -16.07 11.60
C THR A 218 -1.07 -15.98 10.11
N ALA A 219 0.20 -15.99 9.74
CA ALA A 219 0.63 -16.20 8.38
C ALA A 219 1.15 -17.64 8.24
N ALA A 220 0.79 -18.31 7.15
CA ALA A 220 1.21 -19.68 6.92
C ALA A 220 2.64 -19.72 6.37
N ASP A 221 3.38 -20.77 6.71
CA ASP A 221 4.65 -21.06 6.04
C ASP A 221 4.42 -21.31 4.55
N ASN A 222 5.36 -20.89 3.71
CA ASN A 222 5.33 -21.19 2.29
C ASN A 222 6.20 -22.42 2.01
N GLU A 223 5.58 -23.61 2.02
CA GLU A 223 6.27 -24.88 1.82
C GLU A 223 7.03 -24.96 0.48
N THR A 224 6.53 -24.29 -0.56
CA THR A 224 7.14 -24.28 -1.90
C THR A 224 8.52 -23.61 -1.89
N TYR A 225 8.68 -22.54 -1.11
CA TYR A 225 9.91 -21.75 -1.04
C TYR A 225 10.70 -21.96 0.26
N GLY A 226 10.14 -22.70 1.22
CA GLY A 226 10.75 -22.95 2.53
C GLY A 226 10.90 -21.67 3.36
N THR A 227 9.97 -20.73 3.24
CA THR A 227 9.94 -19.47 3.99
C THR A 227 8.93 -19.56 5.14
N ASP A 228 9.32 -19.03 6.30
CA ASP A 228 8.54 -19.06 7.55
C ASP A 228 7.49 -17.94 7.56
N GLY A 229 6.28 -18.24 8.03
CA GLY A 229 5.19 -17.28 8.18
C GLY A 229 5.43 -16.23 9.27
N GLY A 230 6.37 -16.49 10.19
CA GLY A 230 6.61 -15.68 11.38
C GLY A 230 5.65 -16.02 12.53
N ALA A 231 5.82 -15.32 13.65
CA ALA A 231 4.95 -15.53 14.80
C ALA A 231 3.54 -14.95 14.57
N SER A 232 2.58 -15.44 15.34
CA SER A 232 1.24 -14.86 15.39
C SER A 232 1.28 -13.44 15.94
N THR A 233 0.44 -12.57 15.40
CA THR A 233 0.31 -11.17 15.82
C THR A 233 -1.09 -10.85 16.30
N THR A 234 -1.26 -9.71 16.96
CA THR A 234 -2.56 -9.15 17.27
C THR A 234 -2.65 -7.74 16.72
N ASP A 235 -3.52 -7.51 15.75
CA ASP A 235 -3.55 -6.27 14.96
C ASP A 235 -4.99 -5.72 14.85
N LYS A 236 -5.12 -4.41 14.66
CA LYS A 236 -6.40 -3.77 14.34
C LYS A 236 -6.59 -3.67 12.83
N ILE A 237 -5.51 -3.39 12.13
CA ILE A 237 -5.47 -3.22 10.68
C ILE A 237 -4.48 -4.22 10.10
N TYR A 238 -4.90 -4.95 9.08
CA TYR A 238 -4.08 -6.01 8.49
C TYR A 238 -4.29 -6.11 6.99
N LEU A 239 -3.49 -6.97 6.35
CA LEU A 239 -3.67 -7.37 4.96
C LEU A 239 -4.20 -8.81 4.92
N LEU A 240 -4.94 -9.18 3.88
CA LEU A 240 -5.42 -10.56 3.74
C LEU A 240 -4.26 -11.55 3.60
N SER A 241 -4.47 -12.78 4.08
CA SER A 241 -3.74 -13.95 3.61
C SER A 241 -4.10 -14.30 2.18
N ALA A 242 -3.27 -15.12 1.54
CA ALA A 242 -3.66 -15.92 0.39
C ALA A 242 -4.86 -16.83 0.70
N ALA A 243 -4.92 -17.46 1.88
CA ALA A 243 -6.05 -18.31 2.26
C ALA A 243 -7.37 -17.53 2.37
N GLU A 244 -7.38 -16.40 3.09
CA GLU A 244 -8.55 -15.51 3.16
C GLU A 244 -8.90 -14.93 1.79
N PHE A 245 -7.89 -14.59 0.96
CA PHE A 245 -8.13 -14.14 -0.40
C PHE A 245 -8.88 -15.19 -1.24
N GLU A 246 -8.44 -16.44 -1.21
CA GLU A 246 -9.12 -17.53 -1.91
C GLU A 246 -10.54 -17.74 -1.37
N GLU A 247 -10.72 -17.71 -0.04
CA GLU A 247 -12.03 -17.84 0.61
C GLU A 247 -13.02 -16.75 0.16
N TYR A 248 -12.59 -15.49 0.15
CA TYR A 248 -13.50 -14.38 -0.12
C TYR A 248 -13.69 -14.07 -1.60
N PHE A 249 -12.67 -14.26 -2.44
CA PHE A 249 -12.71 -13.81 -3.84
C PHE A 249 -12.79 -14.94 -4.86
N LYS A 250 -12.48 -16.19 -4.47
CA LYS A 250 -12.47 -17.35 -5.38
C LYS A 250 -13.53 -18.39 -5.05
N ALA A 251 -14.43 -18.10 -4.11
CA ALA A 251 -15.65 -18.88 -3.93
C ALA A 251 -16.47 -18.92 -5.24
N GLU A 252 -17.08 -20.08 -5.54
CA GLU A 252 -17.82 -20.29 -6.80
C GLU A 252 -18.93 -19.26 -7.04
N ASP A 253 -19.52 -18.73 -5.96
CA ASP A 253 -20.59 -17.72 -5.98
C ASP A 253 -20.10 -16.33 -5.53
N SER A 254 -18.78 -16.06 -5.58
CA SER A 254 -18.26 -14.75 -5.18
C SER A 254 -18.77 -13.66 -6.13
N GLU A 255 -19.54 -12.71 -5.59
CA GLU A 255 -19.89 -11.46 -6.28
C GLU A 255 -18.77 -10.40 -6.14
N ILE A 256 -17.71 -10.70 -5.39
CA ILE A 256 -16.64 -9.76 -5.09
C ILE A 256 -15.44 -10.04 -6.02
N ASN A 257 -15.06 -9.00 -6.76
CA ASN A 257 -13.93 -9.05 -7.67
C ASN A 257 -12.58 -8.86 -6.96
N ALA A 258 -11.63 -9.75 -7.24
CA ALA A 258 -10.26 -9.69 -6.74
C ALA A 258 -9.41 -8.55 -7.34
N MET A 259 -9.75 -8.09 -8.54
CA MET A 259 -9.13 -6.93 -9.16
C MET A 259 -9.49 -5.66 -8.39
N ALA A 260 -8.49 -4.81 -8.19
CA ALA A 260 -8.64 -3.56 -7.46
C ALA A 260 -8.06 -2.40 -8.25
N TYR A 261 -8.71 -1.25 -8.12
CA TYR A 261 -8.31 -0.02 -8.78
C TYR A 261 -7.66 0.92 -7.78
N ALA A 262 -6.57 1.58 -8.19
CA ALA A 262 -5.91 2.58 -7.37
C ALA A 262 -6.70 3.89 -7.31
N THR A 263 -6.60 4.56 -6.17
CA THR A 263 -6.94 5.99 -6.05
C THR A 263 -5.87 6.85 -6.72
N ASP A 264 -6.19 8.09 -7.10
CA ASP A 264 -5.20 9.02 -7.65
C ASP A 264 -4.03 9.23 -6.68
N TYR A 265 -4.35 9.27 -5.37
CA TYR A 265 -3.36 9.38 -4.32
C TYR A 265 -2.41 8.18 -4.31
N ALA A 266 -2.92 6.95 -4.38
CA ALA A 266 -2.08 5.75 -4.44
C ALA A 266 -1.18 5.73 -5.68
N VAL A 267 -1.71 6.15 -6.85
CA VAL A 267 -0.91 6.30 -8.08
C VAL A 267 0.21 7.33 -7.87
N ALA A 268 -0.11 8.49 -7.30
CA ALA A 268 0.87 9.54 -7.01
C ALA A 268 1.93 9.13 -5.97
N ARG A 269 1.60 8.15 -5.12
CA ARG A 269 2.54 7.53 -4.19
C ARG A 269 3.48 6.54 -4.87
N GLY A 270 3.20 6.11 -6.08
CA GLY A 270 4.08 5.26 -6.90
C GLY A 270 3.51 3.88 -7.19
N VAL A 271 2.23 3.61 -6.91
CA VAL A 271 1.59 2.36 -7.32
C VAL A 271 1.65 2.25 -8.85
N SER A 272 2.16 1.12 -9.33
CA SER A 272 2.14 0.80 -10.77
C SER A 272 0.74 0.32 -11.14
N VAL A 273 0.19 0.93 -12.18
CA VAL A 273 -1.18 0.67 -12.62
C VAL A 273 -1.30 0.35 -14.10
N GLY A 274 -2.37 -0.35 -14.45
CA GLY A 274 -2.85 -0.52 -15.82
C GLY A 274 -3.52 0.74 -16.39
N GLU A 275 -4.10 0.60 -17.58
CA GLU A 275 -4.74 1.72 -18.29
C GLU A 275 -5.95 2.28 -17.54
N ASP A 276 -6.73 1.42 -16.88
CA ASP A 276 -7.90 1.81 -16.09
C ASP A 276 -7.59 1.94 -14.59
N SER A 277 -6.32 2.08 -14.22
CA SER A 277 -5.84 2.13 -12.83
C SER A 277 -5.85 0.81 -12.06
N GLU A 278 -5.89 -0.35 -12.74
CA GLU A 278 -5.76 -1.66 -12.10
C GLU A 278 -4.40 -1.78 -11.41
N ALA A 279 -4.39 -2.16 -10.14
CA ALA A 279 -3.18 -2.18 -9.33
C ALA A 279 -2.85 -3.57 -8.80
N ASN A 280 -1.55 -3.84 -8.66
CA ASN A 280 -1.09 -4.92 -7.78
C ASN A 280 -1.30 -4.50 -6.32
N TRP A 281 -1.51 -5.44 -5.40
CA TRP A 281 -1.62 -5.15 -3.97
C TRP A 281 -1.12 -6.27 -3.08
N TRP A 282 -0.68 -5.91 -1.88
CA TRP A 282 0.01 -6.80 -0.94
C TRP A 282 -0.91 -7.77 -0.19
N LEU A 283 -0.41 -8.99 0.06
CA LEU A 283 -0.93 -9.94 1.04
C LEU A 283 0.04 -10.07 2.23
N ARG A 284 -0.37 -10.74 3.31
CA ARG A 284 0.46 -10.91 4.52
C ARG A 284 1.27 -12.20 4.60
N ASP A 285 1.06 -13.14 3.70
CA ASP A 285 1.83 -14.40 3.69
C ASP A 285 3.17 -14.26 2.95
N PRO A 286 4.21 -14.99 3.38
CA PRO A 286 5.50 -14.95 2.73
C PRO A 286 5.48 -15.58 1.32
N GLY A 287 6.24 -14.99 0.41
CA GLY A 287 6.54 -15.53 -0.90
C GLY A 287 7.88 -16.27 -0.91
N ALA A 288 8.62 -16.12 -2.01
CA ALA A 288 10.01 -16.57 -2.08
C ALA A 288 10.90 -15.84 -1.04
N LYS A 289 12.13 -16.31 -0.86
CA LYS A 289 13.09 -15.65 0.06
C LYS A 289 13.25 -14.18 -0.31
N THR A 290 12.98 -13.27 0.63
CA THR A 290 12.90 -11.79 0.49
C THR A 290 11.70 -11.25 -0.30
N TYR A 291 10.62 -12.02 -0.42
CA TYR A 291 9.40 -11.66 -1.14
C TYR A 291 8.17 -11.91 -0.25
N MET A 292 7.12 -11.10 -0.44
CA MET A 292 5.79 -11.31 0.15
C MET A 292 4.78 -11.57 -0.95
N LEU A 293 3.75 -12.37 -0.67
CA LEU A 293 2.69 -12.59 -1.64
C LEU A 293 1.91 -11.29 -1.90
N GLY A 294 1.31 -11.24 -3.08
CA GLY A 294 0.43 -10.15 -3.48
C GLY A 294 -0.45 -10.60 -4.62
N VAL A 295 -1.49 -9.82 -4.87
CA VAL A 295 -2.45 -10.01 -5.94
C VAL A 295 -2.06 -9.08 -7.08
N ASN A 296 -1.93 -9.63 -8.29
CA ASN A 296 -1.62 -8.84 -9.46
C ASN A 296 -2.86 -8.08 -9.97
N ARG A 297 -2.64 -7.18 -10.94
CA ARG A 297 -3.70 -6.44 -11.63
C ARG A 297 -4.84 -7.33 -12.16
N ALA A 298 -4.58 -8.62 -12.44
CA ALA A 298 -5.57 -9.61 -12.90
C ALA A 298 -6.40 -10.23 -11.77
N GLY A 299 -6.30 -9.75 -10.54
CA GLY A 299 -7.02 -10.34 -9.41
C GLY A 299 -6.57 -11.78 -9.13
N THR A 300 -5.28 -12.08 -9.33
CA THR A 300 -4.69 -13.40 -9.08
C THR A 300 -3.46 -13.30 -8.20
N VAL A 301 -3.31 -14.23 -7.26
CA VAL A 301 -2.10 -14.31 -6.42
C VAL A 301 -0.88 -14.60 -7.29
N THR A 302 0.16 -13.78 -7.17
CA THR A 302 1.40 -13.93 -7.94
C THR A 302 2.27 -15.05 -7.37
N GLU A 303 2.64 -16.02 -8.22
CA GLU A 303 3.58 -17.09 -7.86
C GLU A 303 4.91 -16.49 -7.38
N GLY A 304 5.36 -16.87 -6.17
CA GLY A 304 6.59 -16.36 -5.57
C GLY A 304 6.50 -14.96 -4.95
N GLY A 305 5.46 -14.20 -5.24
CA GLY A 305 5.20 -12.87 -4.68
C GLY A 305 6.03 -11.74 -5.30
N TYR A 306 6.08 -10.62 -4.59
CA TYR A 306 6.85 -9.42 -4.97
C TYR A 306 7.93 -9.12 -3.93
N SER A 307 9.00 -8.47 -4.37
CA SER A 307 10.14 -8.16 -3.50
C SER A 307 9.69 -7.29 -2.33
N VAL A 308 10.13 -7.59 -1.10
CA VAL A 308 9.77 -6.79 0.09
C VAL A 308 10.21 -5.32 0.02
N HIS A 309 11.06 -4.99 -0.96
CA HIS A 309 11.57 -3.65 -1.24
C HIS A 309 10.94 -2.96 -2.44
N ASP A 310 10.08 -3.66 -3.17
CA ASP A 310 9.29 -3.01 -4.20
C ASP A 310 8.33 -2.00 -3.54
N THR A 311 8.08 -0.92 -4.26
CA THR A 311 7.27 0.22 -3.81
C THR A 311 6.10 0.48 -4.75
N THR A 312 5.95 -0.37 -5.76
CA THR A 312 4.97 -0.21 -6.84
C THR A 312 3.66 -0.92 -6.56
N GLU A 313 3.58 -1.65 -5.45
CA GLU A 313 2.43 -2.40 -5.00
C GLU A 313 1.57 -1.57 -4.06
N GLY A 314 0.26 -1.76 -4.22
CA GLY A 314 -0.77 -1.09 -3.47
C GLY A 314 -1.09 -1.70 -2.12
N ILE A 315 -1.78 -0.91 -1.31
CA ILE A 315 -2.26 -1.31 0.01
C ILE A 315 -3.79 -1.37 0.00
N ARG A 316 -4.33 -2.53 0.40
CA ARG A 316 -5.75 -2.72 0.72
C ARG A 316 -5.89 -3.18 2.17
N PRO A 317 -6.09 -2.25 3.12
CA PRO A 317 -6.27 -2.63 4.52
C PRO A 317 -7.56 -3.42 4.72
N VAL A 318 -7.54 -4.25 5.74
CA VAL A 318 -8.66 -5.04 6.24
C VAL A 318 -8.89 -4.68 7.71
N LEU A 319 -10.15 -4.58 8.09
CA LEU A 319 -10.59 -4.25 9.44
C LEU A 319 -11.69 -5.21 9.88
N ARG A 320 -11.78 -5.41 11.20
CA ARG A 320 -12.99 -5.95 11.82
C ARG A 320 -13.64 -4.87 12.68
N VAL A 321 -14.88 -4.51 12.38
CA VAL A 321 -15.60 -3.43 13.06
C VAL A 321 -17.04 -3.83 13.38
N PRO A 322 -17.67 -3.27 14.42
CA PRO A 322 -19.11 -3.43 14.62
C PRO A 322 -19.88 -2.99 13.38
N THR A 323 -20.76 -3.85 12.85
CA THR A 323 -21.55 -3.58 11.63
C THR A 323 -22.37 -2.29 11.76
N SER A 324 -22.76 -1.92 12.99
CA SER A 324 -23.50 -0.69 13.28
C SER A 324 -22.74 0.61 13.01
N LEU A 325 -21.41 0.56 12.83
CA LEU A 325 -20.60 1.74 12.48
C LEU A 325 -20.57 2.00 10.98
N LEU A 326 -20.94 1.01 10.18
CA LEU A 326 -20.85 1.08 8.73
C LEU A 326 -22.05 1.86 8.18
N GLN A 327 -21.77 2.91 7.43
CA GLN A 327 -22.79 3.70 6.72
C GLN A 327 -22.84 3.25 5.27
N ARG A 328 -24.03 3.10 4.68
CA ARG A 328 -24.13 2.82 3.24
C ARG A 328 -23.73 4.05 2.45
N VAL A 329 -23.01 3.86 1.35
CA VAL A 329 -22.81 4.96 0.39
C VAL A 329 -24.17 5.39 -0.16
N GLU A 330 -24.52 6.66 0.01
CA GLU A 330 -25.74 7.20 -0.59
C GLU A 330 -25.57 7.28 -2.10
N VAL A 331 -26.43 6.59 -2.84
CA VAL A 331 -26.52 6.74 -4.29
C VAL A 331 -27.51 7.86 -4.56
N SER A 332 -27.02 9.01 -5.01
CA SER A 332 -27.89 10.08 -5.50
C SER A 332 -28.71 9.55 -6.68
N ALA A 333 -30.04 9.53 -6.55
CA ALA A 333 -30.92 9.24 -7.68
C ALA A 333 -30.78 10.39 -8.70
N GLU A 334 -30.23 10.10 -9.88
CA GLU A 334 -30.22 11.01 -11.02
C GLU A 334 -31.63 11.34 -11.52
#